data_AF-A0A5A5TYG7-F1
#
_entry.id   AF-A0A5A5TYG7-F1
#
_cell.length_a   1.000
_cell.length_b   1.000
_cell.length_c   1.000
_cell.angle_alpha   90.00
_cell.angle_beta   90.00
_cell.angle_gamma   90.00
#
_symmetry.space_group_name_H-M   'P 1'
#
loop_
_entity.id
_entity.type
_entity.pdbx_description
1 polymer ?
#
loop_
_entity_poly.entity_id
_entity_poly.type
_entity_poly.pdbx_seq_one_letter_code
_entity_poly.pdbx_strand_id
1 'polypeptide(L)'
;MTEFKNLYEALAETQNHIEQPKKDASNPMFKSSYVTLDAVINAIVNARKSSGAKFFFTNIVQDGIMITRIIGYGDTLDLSGSKVADDLGNRGTNSAQAEGSALTYARRYSLSMAFGIASDVDDDGNGASAPNRKPAQPKLISKEKLALLERMITETSEFSGQDMMAFTLKAANVAALKFVTEENYKPLLAKVTEWHQKAEDKSNEPS
;
A
#
# COMPACT_ATOMS: atom_id res chain seq x y z
N MET A 1 -30.55 3.10 -26.12
CA MET A 1 -30.09 2.69 -24.78
C MET A 1 -30.79 1.38 -24.46
N THR A 2 -30.05 0.37 -24.03
CA THR A 2 -30.65 -0.90 -23.58
C THR A 2 -31.55 -0.63 -22.37
N GLU A 3 -32.79 -1.11 -22.41
CA GLU A 3 -33.73 -1.01 -21.31
C GLU A 3 -33.85 -2.38 -20.64
N PHE A 4 -33.47 -2.45 -19.37
CA PHE A 4 -33.52 -3.69 -18.57
C PHE A 4 -34.88 -3.81 -17.89
N LYS A 5 -35.43 -5.03 -17.84
CA LYS A 5 -36.77 -5.29 -17.29
C LYS A 5 -36.77 -5.34 -15.76
N ASN A 6 -35.66 -5.72 -15.15
CA ASN A 6 -35.52 -5.87 -13.71
C ASN A 6 -34.08 -5.62 -13.25
N LEU A 7 -33.89 -5.56 -11.94
CA LEU A 7 -32.59 -5.28 -11.34
C LEU A 7 -31.54 -6.34 -11.66
N TYR A 8 -31.92 -7.62 -11.76
CA TYR A 8 -30.99 -8.71 -12.05
C TYR A 8 -30.42 -8.65 -13.47
N GLU A 9 -31.25 -8.31 -14.47
CA GLU A 9 -30.76 -8.08 -15.85
C GLU A 9 -29.76 -6.92 -15.90
N ALA A 10 -30.06 -5.81 -15.19
CA ALA A 10 -29.18 -4.65 -15.13
C ALA A 10 -27.86 -4.96 -14.39
N LEU A 11 -27.91 -5.76 -13.32
CA LEU A 11 -26.73 -6.19 -12.57
C LEU A 11 -25.87 -7.19 -13.36
N ALA A 12 -26.48 -8.15 -14.05
CA ALA A 12 -25.77 -9.10 -14.90
C ALA A 12 -25.02 -8.36 -16.02
N GLU A 13 -25.67 -7.39 -16.68
CA GLU A 13 -25.02 -6.61 -17.72
C GLU A 13 -23.95 -5.67 -17.18
N THR A 14 -24.15 -5.13 -15.97
CA THR A 14 -23.08 -4.38 -15.28
C THR A 14 -21.88 -5.28 -15.03
N GLN A 15 -22.08 -6.50 -14.56
CA GLN A 15 -21.00 -7.45 -14.27
C GLN A 15 -20.21 -7.82 -15.54
N ASN A 16 -20.87 -7.95 -16.69
CA ASN A 16 -20.21 -8.15 -17.99
C ASN A 16 -19.24 -7.00 -18.36
N HIS A 17 -19.48 -5.80 -17.84
CA HIS A 17 -18.68 -4.61 -18.09
C HIS A 17 -17.67 -4.30 -16.97
N ILE A 18 -17.57 -5.13 -15.94
CA ILE A 18 -16.58 -4.92 -14.87
C ILE A 18 -15.19 -5.26 -15.38
N GLU A 19 -14.36 -4.22 -15.45
CA GLU A 19 -12.91 -4.37 -15.56
C GLU A 19 -12.32 -4.51 -14.16
N GLN A 20 -11.52 -5.56 -13.94
CA GLN A 20 -10.91 -5.80 -12.65
C GLN A 20 -9.90 -4.69 -12.31
N PRO A 21 -10.06 -3.99 -11.17
CA PRO A 21 -9.15 -2.92 -10.78
C PRO A 21 -7.77 -3.48 -10.46
N LYS A 22 -6.73 -2.70 -10.79
CA LYS A 22 -5.34 -3.04 -10.45
C LYS A 22 -5.03 -2.60 -9.03
N LYS A 23 -4.09 -3.32 -8.38
CA LYS A 23 -3.52 -2.89 -7.10
C LYS A 23 -2.87 -1.52 -7.26
N ASP A 24 -3.29 -0.56 -6.46
CA ASP A 24 -2.93 0.86 -6.57
C ASP A 24 -2.41 1.44 -5.24
N ALA A 25 -2.36 0.62 -4.19
CA ALA A 25 -1.76 0.98 -2.90
C ALA A 25 -0.92 -0.17 -2.32
N SER A 26 -0.06 0.16 -1.36
CA SER A 26 0.76 -0.80 -0.62
C SER A 26 0.54 -0.68 0.88
N ASN A 27 0.62 -1.80 1.58
CA ASN A 27 0.59 -1.88 3.02
C ASN A 27 2.02 -2.15 3.52
N PRO A 28 2.72 -1.16 4.10
CA PRO A 28 4.09 -1.33 4.57
C PRO A 28 4.26 -2.41 5.66
N MET A 29 3.23 -2.60 6.50
CA MET A 29 3.25 -3.57 7.60
C MET A 29 3.25 -5.02 7.09
N PHE A 30 2.48 -5.29 6.03
CA PHE A 30 2.34 -6.64 5.46
C PHE A 30 3.09 -6.82 4.14
N LYS A 31 3.83 -5.80 3.67
CA LYS A 31 4.56 -5.78 2.39
C LYS A 31 3.71 -6.24 1.20
N SER A 32 2.41 -6.02 1.27
CA SER A 32 1.44 -6.44 0.27
C SER A 32 0.89 -5.23 -0.46
N SER A 33 0.59 -5.38 -1.75
CA SER A 33 -0.19 -4.41 -2.51
C SER A 33 -1.66 -4.82 -2.53
N TYR A 34 -2.55 -3.82 -2.59
CA TYR A 34 -4.00 -4.01 -2.53
C TYR A 34 -4.72 -3.04 -3.45
N VAL A 35 -5.98 -3.35 -3.77
CA VAL A 35 -6.90 -2.45 -4.49
C VAL A 35 -7.56 -1.48 -3.49
N THR A 36 -7.55 -0.18 -3.74
CA THR A 36 -8.22 0.81 -2.88
C THR A 36 -9.74 0.74 -2.98
N LEU A 37 -10.44 1.27 -1.97
CA LEU A 37 -11.90 1.42 -2.03
C LEU A 37 -12.35 2.25 -3.25
N ASP A 38 -11.60 3.30 -3.57
CA ASP A 38 -11.90 4.17 -4.72
C ASP A 38 -11.77 3.42 -6.05
N ALA A 39 -10.75 2.58 -6.20
CA ALA A 39 -10.59 1.74 -7.39
C ALA A 39 -11.76 0.75 -7.55
N VAL A 40 -12.24 0.14 -6.46
CA VAL A 40 -13.44 -0.73 -6.48
C VAL A 40 -14.69 0.06 -6.89
N ILE A 41 -14.93 1.23 -6.27
CA ILE A 41 -16.10 2.07 -6.59
C ILE A 41 -16.06 2.50 -8.06
N ASN A 42 -14.90 2.93 -8.56
CA ASN A 42 -14.73 3.37 -9.94
C ASN A 42 -14.98 2.24 -10.94
N ALA A 43 -14.53 1.01 -10.66
CA ALA A 43 -14.83 -0.15 -11.49
C ALA A 43 -16.34 -0.38 -11.60
N ILE A 44 -17.08 -0.34 -10.48
CA ILE A 44 -18.54 -0.51 -10.44
C ILE A 44 -19.23 0.63 -11.21
N VAL A 45 -18.84 1.88 -10.95
CA VAL A 45 -19.46 3.06 -11.56
C VAL A 45 -19.26 3.09 -13.08
N ASN A 46 -18.07 2.76 -13.55
CA ASN A 46 -17.77 2.71 -14.98
C ASN A 46 -18.52 1.57 -15.66
N ALA A 47 -18.54 0.37 -15.07
CA ALA A 47 -19.29 -0.76 -15.58
C ALA A 47 -20.80 -0.49 -15.66
N ARG A 48 -21.37 0.15 -14.62
CA ARG A 48 -22.77 0.59 -14.61
C ARG A 48 -23.06 1.61 -15.71
N LYS A 49 -22.15 2.56 -15.93
CA LYS A 49 -22.30 3.57 -16.99
C LYS A 49 -22.25 2.92 -18.38
N SER A 50 -21.29 2.02 -18.62
CA SER A 50 -21.11 1.32 -19.90
C SER A 50 -22.30 0.42 -20.24
N SER A 51 -22.86 -0.29 -19.25
CA SER A 51 -24.06 -1.11 -19.42
C SER A 51 -25.35 -0.28 -19.62
N GLY A 52 -25.36 0.99 -19.21
CA GLY A 52 -26.56 1.82 -19.18
C GLY A 52 -27.54 1.45 -18.04
N ALA A 53 -27.09 0.68 -17.05
CA ALA A 53 -27.89 0.25 -15.91
C ALA A 53 -28.28 1.42 -15.00
N LYS A 54 -29.53 1.44 -14.54
CA LYS A 54 -30.12 2.51 -13.73
C LYS A 54 -30.42 2.05 -12.31
N PHE A 55 -29.36 1.85 -11.52
CA PHE A 55 -29.47 1.55 -10.09
C PHE A 55 -28.50 2.39 -9.26
N PHE A 56 -28.80 2.48 -7.97
CA PHE A 56 -27.96 3.05 -6.93
C PHE A 56 -27.46 1.95 -6.01
N PHE A 57 -26.29 2.14 -5.40
CA PHE A 57 -25.80 1.27 -4.36
C PHE A 57 -25.29 2.10 -3.18
N THR A 58 -25.41 1.54 -1.97
CA THR A 58 -24.88 2.13 -0.75
C THR A 58 -24.44 1.02 0.21
N ASN A 59 -23.66 1.42 1.22
CA ASN A 59 -23.20 0.52 2.27
C ASN A 59 -23.83 0.92 3.60
N ILE A 60 -24.34 -0.06 4.34
CA ILE A 60 -25.00 0.12 5.64
C ILE A 60 -24.38 -0.87 6.62
N VAL A 61 -24.08 -0.44 7.84
CA VAL A 61 -23.68 -1.37 8.91
C VAL A 61 -24.93 -1.82 9.65
N GLN A 62 -25.13 -3.13 9.73
CA GLN A 62 -26.21 -3.76 10.49
C GLN A 62 -25.63 -4.93 11.28
N ASP A 63 -25.79 -4.91 12.60
CA ASP A 63 -25.31 -5.96 13.51
C ASP A 63 -23.81 -6.32 13.32
N GLY A 64 -22.98 -5.30 13.08
CA GLY A 64 -21.54 -5.46 12.82
C GLY A 64 -21.19 -6.02 11.44
N ILE A 65 -22.18 -6.25 10.57
CA ILE A 65 -22.01 -6.68 9.18
C ILE A 65 -22.18 -5.48 8.25
N MET A 66 -21.29 -5.38 7.28
CA MET A 66 -21.41 -4.44 6.19
C MET A 66 -22.36 -5.00 5.11
N ILE A 67 -23.52 -4.37 4.95
CA ILE A 67 -24.51 -4.67 3.92
C ILE A 67 -24.26 -3.79 2.70
N THR A 68 -24.23 -4.39 1.52
CA THR A 68 -24.32 -3.67 0.24
C THR A 68 -25.78 -3.65 -0.21
N ARG A 69 -26.41 -2.48 -0.14
CA ARG A 69 -27.79 -2.26 -0.59
C ARG A 69 -27.80 -1.72 -2.02
N ILE A 70 -28.55 -2.36 -2.90
CA ILE A 70 -28.71 -1.98 -4.31
C ILE A 70 -30.19 -1.67 -4.57
N ILE A 71 -30.48 -0.51 -5.13
CA ILE A 71 -31.85 0.00 -5.35
C ILE A 71 -32.03 0.39 -6.81
N GLY A 72 -33.02 -0.18 -7.48
CA GLY A 72 -33.34 0.12 -8.87
C GLY A 72 -34.43 -0.79 -9.40
N TYR A 73 -35.07 -0.38 -10.50
CA TYR A 73 -36.10 -1.18 -11.19
C TYR A 73 -37.27 -1.62 -10.29
N GLY A 74 -37.62 -0.81 -9.28
CA GLY A 74 -38.70 -1.11 -8.32
C GLY A 74 -38.30 -2.06 -7.19
N ASP A 75 -37.06 -2.55 -7.18
CA ASP A 75 -36.56 -3.51 -6.19
C ASP A 75 -35.47 -2.90 -5.29
N THR A 76 -35.30 -3.53 -4.12
CA THR A 76 -34.16 -3.33 -3.23
C THR A 76 -33.55 -4.70 -2.92
N LEU A 77 -32.25 -4.83 -3.16
CA LEU A 77 -31.46 -6.02 -2.88
C LEU A 77 -30.41 -5.70 -1.82
N ASP A 78 -30.46 -6.41 -0.71
CA ASP A 78 -29.46 -6.33 0.36
C ASP A 78 -28.56 -7.56 0.32
N LEU A 79 -27.26 -7.33 0.13
CA LEU A 79 -26.24 -8.36 0.11
C LEU A 79 -25.38 -8.24 1.37
N SER A 80 -25.30 -9.33 2.14
CA SER A 80 -24.39 -9.41 3.28
C SER A 80 -22.94 -9.46 2.82
N GLY A 81 -22.10 -8.63 3.42
CA GLY A 81 -20.69 -8.54 3.12
C GLY A 81 -19.79 -8.85 4.32
N SER A 82 -18.69 -8.12 4.42
CA SER A 82 -17.67 -8.30 5.45
C SER A 82 -18.16 -7.89 6.83
N LYS A 83 -17.67 -8.57 7.87
CA LYS A 83 -17.69 -8.04 9.24
C LYS A 83 -16.92 -6.73 9.30
N VAL A 84 -17.41 -5.78 10.10
CA VAL A 84 -16.67 -4.60 10.53
C VAL A 84 -15.81 -5.02 11.72
N ALA A 85 -14.51 -4.75 11.68
CA ALA A 85 -13.62 -5.10 12.78
C ALA A 85 -13.83 -4.15 13.97
N ASP A 86 -14.04 -4.70 15.16
CA ASP A 86 -14.28 -3.93 16.39
C ASP A 86 -12.99 -3.33 16.98
N ASP A 87 -11.83 -3.94 16.69
CA ASP A 87 -10.52 -3.49 17.14
C ASP A 87 -9.46 -3.84 16.10
N LEU A 88 -8.76 -2.83 15.56
CA LEU A 88 -7.64 -3.04 14.63
C LEU A 88 -6.30 -3.26 15.36
N GLY A 89 -6.28 -3.29 16.69
CA GLY A 89 -5.10 -3.62 17.50
C GLY A 89 -3.93 -2.64 17.38
N ASN A 90 -4.14 -1.49 16.73
CA ASN A 90 -3.09 -0.52 16.46
C ASN A 90 -2.75 0.29 17.71
N ARG A 91 -1.71 -0.15 18.43
CA ARG A 91 -1.07 0.62 19.50
C ARG A 91 -0.57 1.95 18.92
N GLY A 92 -1.28 3.05 19.21
CA GLY A 92 -0.89 4.42 18.83
C GLY A 92 -1.83 5.16 17.87
N THR A 93 -2.88 4.52 17.33
CA THR A 93 -3.97 5.22 16.63
C THR A 93 -5.10 5.55 17.58
N ASN A 94 -5.70 6.74 17.45
CA ASN A 94 -6.91 7.06 18.20
C ASN A 94 -8.11 6.21 17.73
N SER A 95 -9.14 6.08 18.57
CA SER A 95 -10.30 5.22 18.31
C SER A 95 -11.02 5.56 17.00
N ALA A 96 -11.19 6.84 16.70
CA ALA A 96 -11.86 7.31 15.48
C ALA A 96 -11.12 6.90 14.19
N GLN A 97 -9.79 6.93 14.19
CA GLN A 97 -8.99 6.51 13.03
C GLN A 97 -9.03 4.99 12.82
N ALA A 98 -9.03 4.22 13.91
CA ALA A 98 -9.18 2.77 13.87
C ALA A 98 -10.56 2.39 13.31
N GLU A 99 -11.63 3.02 13.79
CA GLU A 99 -12.99 2.82 13.30
C GLU A 99 -13.11 3.17 11.81
N GLY A 100 -12.59 4.33 11.39
CA GLY A 100 -12.61 4.74 9.98
C GLY A 100 -11.85 3.78 9.06
N SER A 101 -10.75 3.20 9.54
CA SER A 101 -9.99 2.20 8.79
C SER A 101 -10.75 0.87 8.70
N ALA A 102 -11.40 0.43 9.78
CA ALA A 102 -12.21 -0.79 9.81
C ALA A 102 -13.42 -0.67 8.87
N LEU A 103 -14.09 0.48 8.88
CA LEU A 103 -15.21 0.77 8.00
C LEU A 103 -14.80 0.78 6.52
N THR A 104 -13.66 1.43 6.21
CA THR A 104 -13.10 1.47 4.85
C THR A 104 -12.80 0.07 4.33
N TYR A 105 -12.19 -0.78 5.16
CA TYR A 105 -11.90 -2.17 4.82
C TYR A 105 -13.20 -2.95 4.56
N ALA A 106 -14.14 -2.92 5.49
CA ALA A 106 -15.40 -3.64 5.35
C ALA A 106 -16.20 -3.21 4.10
N ARG A 107 -16.24 -1.91 3.78
CA ARG A 107 -16.86 -1.40 2.54
C ARG A 107 -16.21 -1.98 1.29
N ARG A 108 -14.87 -1.98 1.24
CA ARG A 108 -14.13 -2.50 0.09
C ARG A 108 -14.48 -3.95 -0.20
N TYR A 109 -14.38 -4.83 0.80
CA TYR A 109 -14.65 -6.26 0.60
C TYR A 109 -16.11 -6.53 0.30
N SER A 110 -17.04 -5.80 0.94
CA SER A 110 -18.48 -6.00 0.72
C SER A 110 -18.92 -5.58 -0.68
N LEU A 111 -18.37 -4.50 -1.22
CA LEU A 111 -18.58 -4.10 -2.61
C LEU A 111 -17.92 -5.09 -3.57
N SER A 112 -16.71 -5.55 -3.25
CA SER A 112 -16.02 -6.57 -4.05
C SER A 112 -16.83 -7.86 -4.17
N MET A 113 -17.37 -8.36 -3.06
CA MET A 113 -18.23 -9.55 -3.04
C MET A 113 -19.51 -9.33 -3.83
N ALA A 114 -20.18 -8.19 -3.65
CA ALA A 114 -21.46 -7.89 -4.29
C ALA A 114 -21.37 -7.80 -5.83
N PHE A 115 -20.23 -7.34 -6.36
CA PHE A 115 -20.04 -7.08 -7.79
C PHE A 115 -19.04 -8.01 -8.47
N GLY A 116 -18.51 -9.02 -7.76
CA GLY A 116 -17.55 -9.96 -8.35
C GLY A 116 -16.20 -9.34 -8.71
N ILE A 117 -15.73 -8.40 -7.88
CA ILE A 117 -14.42 -7.76 -8.04
C ILE A 117 -13.39 -8.51 -7.19
N ALA A 118 -12.34 -9.02 -7.83
CA ALA A 118 -11.18 -9.58 -7.17
C ALA A 118 -10.33 -8.43 -6.58
N SER A 119 -10.60 -8.05 -5.33
CA SER A 119 -9.82 -7.04 -4.60
C SER A 119 -8.46 -7.54 -4.13
N ASP A 120 -8.31 -8.85 -4.07
CA ASP A 120 -7.05 -9.56 -3.96
C ASP A 120 -6.83 -10.31 -5.29
N VAL A 121 -5.77 -9.98 -6.01
CA VAL A 121 -5.34 -10.82 -7.14
C VAL A 121 -4.91 -12.15 -6.52
N ASP A 122 -5.65 -13.20 -6.83
CA ASP A 122 -5.26 -14.58 -6.58
C ASP A 122 -3.97 -14.85 -7.37
N ASP A 123 -2.83 -14.67 -6.69
CA ASP A 123 -1.50 -14.90 -7.25
C ASP A 123 -1.20 -16.41 -7.41
N ASP A 124 -2.16 -17.28 -7.04
CA ASP A 124 -2.02 -18.73 -7.11
C ASP A 124 -2.38 -19.30 -8.50
N GLY A 125 -2.83 -18.46 -9.45
CA GLY A 125 -3.27 -18.89 -10.79
C GLY A 125 -2.31 -18.60 -11.96
N ASN A 126 -1.25 -17.78 -11.77
CA ASN A 126 -0.32 -17.40 -12.85
C ASN A 126 1.15 -17.75 -12.58
N GLY A 127 1.39 -18.67 -11.63
CA GLY A 127 2.72 -19.23 -11.36
C GLY A 127 3.31 -20.13 -12.45
N ALA A 128 2.62 -20.36 -13.59
CA ALA A 128 3.08 -21.33 -14.59
C ALA A 128 3.57 -20.76 -15.94
N SER A 129 3.26 -19.50 -16.30
CA SER A 129 3.55 -19.02 -17.68
C SER A 129 3.83 -17.52 -17.78
N ALA A 130 4.81 -17.01 -17.03
CA ALA A 130 5.48 -15.75 -17.38
C ALA A 130 6.95 -15.84 -16.97
N PRO A 131 7.92 -15.36 -17.79
CA PRO A 131 9.32 -15.36 -17.40
C PRO A 131 9.49 -14.45 -16.19
N ASN A 132 9.52 -15.08 -15.02
CA ASN A 132 10.02 -14.63 -13.73
C ASN A 132 10.51 -13.17 -13.73
N ARG A 133 9.59 -12.21 -13.58
CA ARG A 133 9.98 -10.87 -13.12
C ARG A 133 10.21 -11.01 -11.63
N LYS A 134 11.41 -11.49 -11.30
CA LYS A 134 11.98 -11.36 -9.95
C LYS A 134 11.75 -9.91 -9.50
N PRO A 135 11.33 -9.66 -8.25
CA PRO A 135 11.34 -8.31 -7.71
C PRO A 135 12.71 -7.71 -8.00
N ALA A 136 12.75 -6.54 -8.63
CA ALA A 136 14.00 -5.91 -8.99
C ALA A 136 14.83 -5.80 -7.71
N GLN A 137 15.93 -6.55 -7.64
CA GLN A 137 16.84 -6.47 -6.50
C GLN A 137 17.22 -5.00 -6.35
N PRO A 138 17.13 -4.44 -5.13
CA PRO A 138 17.43 -3.04 -4.94
C PRO A 138 18.84 -2.78 -5.46
N LYS A 139 18.96 -1.82 -6.39
CA LYS A 139 20.23 -1.51 -7.04
C LYS A 139 21.20 -1.03 -5.97
N LEU A 140 22.32 -1.75 -5.84
CA LEU A 140 23.43 -1.32 -5.00
C LEU A 140 24.02 -0.02 -5.52
N ILE A 141 24.60 0.76 -4.62
CA ILE A 141 25.30 2.00 -4.97
C ILE A 141 26.54 1.70 -5.84
N SER A 142 26.97 2.69 -6.64
CA SER A 142 28.18 2.58 -7.44
C SER A 142 29.45 2.52 -6.57
N LYS A 143 30.57 2.07 -7.15
CA LYS A 143 31.87 2.02 -6.45
C LYS A 143 32.33 3.40 -5.97
N GLU A 144 32.04 4.45 -6.75
CA GLU A 144 32.38 5.83 -6.43
C GLU A 144 31.60 6.32 -5.19
N LYS A 145 30.31 5.99 -5.12
CA LYS A 145 29.46 6.31 -3.96
C LYS A 145 29.89 5.55 -2.70
N LEU A 146 30.27 4.28 -2.86
CA LEU A 146 30.79 3.48 -1.77
C LEU A 146 32.10 4.06 -1.22
N ALA A 147 33.04 4.40 -2.10
CA ALA A 147 34.32 5.00 -1.72
C ALA A 147 34.15 6.36 -1.03
N LEU A 148 33.20 7.18 -1.48
CA LEU A 148 32.87 8.44 -0.80
C LEU A 148 32.35 8.18 0.62
N LEU A 149 31.45 7.21 0.79
CA LEU A 149 30.88 6.88 2.10
C LEU A 149 31.96 6.35 3.06
N GLU A 150 32.81 5.44 2.59
CA GLU A 150 33.94 4.90 3.36
C GLU A 150 34.90 5.99 3.82
N ARG A 151 35.24 6.92 2.92
CA ARG A 151 36.11 8.05 3.24
C ARG A 151 35.52 8.93 4.35
N MET A 152 34.27 9.37 4.18
CA MET A 152 33.61 10.25 5.16
C MET A 152 33.46 9.57 6.53
N ILE A 153 33.15 8.27 6.56
CA ILE A 153 33.04 7.51 7.81
C ILE A 153 34.38 7.41 8.52
N THR A 154 35.46 7.20 7.77
CA THR A 154 36.82 7.10 8.31
C THR A 154 37.25 8.44 8.90
N GLU A 155 37.12 9.53 8.14
CA GLU A 155 37.41 10.90 8.61
C GLU A 155 36.56 11.25 9.85
N THR A 156 35.27 10.92 9.85
CA THR A 156 34.40 11.16 11.02
C THR A 156 34.81 10.30 12.22
N SER A 157 35.27 9.07 12.02
CA SER A 157 35.73 8.20 13.12
C SER A 157 37.00 8.77 13.77
N GLU A 158 37.89 9.34 12.96
CA GLU A 158 39.10 10.03 13.44
C GLU A 158 38.75 11.29 14.24
N PHE A 159 37.85 12.14 13.75
CA PHE A 159 37.43 13.35 14.46
C PHE A 159 36.63 13.08 15.74
N SER A 160 35.78 12.05 15.72
CA SER A 160 34.89 11.75 16.86
C SER A 160 35.51 10.83 17.91
N GLY A 161 36.58 10.10 17.57
CA GLY A 161 37.13 9.03 18.41
C GLY A 161 36.17 7.84 18.60
N GLN A 162 35.14 7.72 17.75
CA GLN A 162 34.11 6.68 17.82
C GLN A 162 34.12 5.82 16.55
N ASP A 163 33.67 4.56 16.66
CA ASP A 163 33.51 3.67 15.50
C ASP A 163 32.27 4.06 14.69
N MET A 164 32.43 5.04 13.78
CA MET A 164 31.33 5.52 12.93
C MET A 164 30.91 4.51 11.87
N MET A 165 31.73 3.48 11.60
CA MET A 165 31.35 2.38 10.71
C MET A 165 30.18 1.60 11.30
N ALA A 166 30.26 1.23 12.58
CA ALA A 166 29.18 0.52 13.27
C ALA A 166 27.88 1.36 13.31
N PHE A 167 27.97 2.66 13.60
CA PHE A 167 26.81 3.56 13.59
C PHE A 167 26.18 3.69 12.21
N THR A 168 27.00 3.74 11.15
CA THR A 168 26.53 3.86 9.78
C THR A 168 25.84 2.59 9.30
N LEU A 169 26.43 1.42 9.56
CA LEU A 169 25.83 0.12 9.22
C LEU A 169 24.48 -0.07 9.91
N LYS A 170 24.38 0.31 11.19
CA LYS A 170 23.13 0.29 11.95
C LYS A 170 22.10 1.27 11.39
N ALA A 171 22.51 2.49 11.02
CA ALA A 171 21.60 3.49 10.44
C ALA A 171 21.07 3.07 9.06
N ALA A 172 21.87 2.36 8.28
CA ALA A 172 21.49 1.83 6.96
C ALA A 172 20.75 0.48 7.04
N ASN A 173 20.73 -0.16 8.21
CA ASN A 173 20.22 -1.52 8.44
C ASN A 173 20.84 -2.56 7.49
N VAL A 174 22.17 -2.51 7.33
CA VAL A 174 22.93 -3.42 6.48
C VAL A 174 24.12 -4.03 7.23
N ALA A 175 24.51 -5.25 6.85
CA ALA A 175 25.66 -5.93 7.45
C ALA A 175 27.02 -5.39 6.96
N ALA A 176 27.06 -4.71 5.81
CA ALA A 176 28.26 -4.14 5.22
C ALA A 176 27.89 -3.00 4.24
N LEU A 177 28.78 -2.03 4.04
CA LEU A 177 28.53 -0.87 3.17
C LEU A 177 28.26 -1.27 1.71
N LYS A 178 28.84 -2.37 1.23
CA LYS A 178 28.56 -2.93 -0.10
C LYS A 178 27.10 -3.35 -0.32
N PHE A 179 26.29 -3.42 0.73
CA PHE A 179 24.86 -3.74 0.67
C PHE A 179 23.96 -2.49 0.73
N VAL A 180 24.53 -1.29 0.79
CA VAL A 180 23.80 -0.01 0.67
C VAL A 180 23.23 0.10 -0.74
N THR A 181 21.99 0.57 -0.82
CA THR A 181 21.21 0.66 -2.05
C THR A 181 21.06 2.11 -2.50
N GLU A 182 20.75 2.34 -3.77
CA GLU A 182 20.49 3.67 -4.30
C GLU A 182 19.35 4.40 -3.58
N GLU A 183 18.39 3.64 -3.03
CA GLU A 183 17.25 4.15 -2.29
C GLU A 183 17.65 4.72 -0.92
N ASN A 184 18.55 4.05 -0.20
CA ASN A 184 18.99 4.49 1.14
C ASN A 184 20.29 5.30 1.13
N TYR A 185 20.96 5.45 -0.02
CA TYR A 185 22.21 6.19 -0.16
C TYR A 185 22.10 7.67 0.25
N LYS A 186 21.17 8.41 -0.37
CA LYS A 186 21.01 9.86 -0.11
C LYS A 186 20.73 10.17 1.36
N PRO A 187 19.77 9.52 2.04
CA PRO A 187 19.52 9.79 3.45
C PRO A 187 20.69 9.36 4.35
N LEU A 188 21.39 8.27 3.99
CA LEU A 188 22.57 7.83 4.74
C LEU A 188 23.72 8.83 4.62
N LEU A 189 24.00 9.31 3.40
CA LEU A 189 25.04 10.30 3.14
C LEU A 189 24.79 11.58 3.94
N ALA A 190 23.56 12.11 3.92
CA ALA A 190 23.19 13.30 4.68
C ALA A 190 23.47 13.13 6.18
N LYS A 191 23.18 11.95 6.73
CA LYS A 191 23.42 11.63 8.14
C LYS A 191 24.91 11.55 8.47
N VAL A 192 25.71 10.92 7.60
CA VAL A 192 27.17 10.85 7.74
C VAL A 192 27.79 12.24 7.63
N THR A 193 27.32 13.10 6.72
CA THR A 193 27.75 14.50 6.62
C THR A 193 27.46 15.28 7.89
N GLU A 194 26.27 15.11 8.48
CA GLU A 194 25.90 15.77 9.74
C GLU A 194 26.81 15.32 10.89
N TRP A 195 27.11 14.02 10.97
CA TRP A 195 28.04 13.49 11.97
C TRP A 195 29.47 14.02 11.78
N HIS A 196 29.93 14.11 10.53
CA HIS A 196 31.23 14.67 10.19
C HIS A 196 31.36 16.11 10.68
N GLN A 197 30.41 16.98 10.31
CA GLN A 197 30.43 18.39 10.71
C GLN A 197 30.46 18.53 12.25
N LYS A 198 29.62 17.76 12.95
CA LYS A 198 29.58 17.79 14.42
C LYS A 198 30.87 17.29 15.07
N ALA A 199 31.56 16.33 14.45
CA ALA A 199 32.83 15.81 14.96
C ALA A 199 33.97 16.81 14.70
N GLU A 200 33.99 17.40 13.52
CA GLU A 200 34.95 18.43 13.12
C GLU A 200 34.84 19.69 14.00
N ASP A 201 33.63 20.20 14.22
CA ASP A 201 33.39 21.37 15.08
C ASP A 201 33.89 21.15 16.51
N LYS A 202 33.65 19.95 17.07
CA LYS A 202 34.12 19.58 18.42
C LYS A 202 35.63 19.37 18.49
N SER A 203 36.26 18.94 17.41
CA SER A 203 37.72 18.78 17.35
C SER A 203 38.47 20.11 17.29
N ASN A 204 37.80 21.18 16.83
CA ASN A 204 38.34 22.52 16.66
C ASN A 204 37.98 23.50 17.80
N GLU A 205 37.24 23.07 18.83
CA GLU A 205 37.01 23.88 20.03
C GLU A 205 38.32 23.98 20.86
N PRO A 206 38.85 25.19 21.13
CA PRO A 206 40.04 25.33 21.96
C PRO A 206 39.75 24.86 23.39
N SER A 207 40.63 24.00 23.92
CA SER A 207 40.60 23.51 25.30
C SER A 207 40.75 24.61 26.34
#